data_AF-A0AAE0WH62-F1
#
_entry.id   AF-A0AAE0WH62-F1
#
_cell.length_a   1.000
_cell.length_b   1.000
_cell.length_c   1.000
_cell.angle_alpha   90.00
_cell.angle_beta   90.00
_cell.angle_gamma   90.00
#
_symmetry.space_group_name_H-M   'P 1'
#
loop_
_entity.id
_entity.type
_entity.pdbx_description
1 polymer ?
#
loop_
_entity_poly.entity_id
_entity_poly.type
_entity_poly.pdbx_seq_one_letter_code
_entity_poly.pdbx_strand_id
1 'polypeptide(L)'
;MLITGKRHAYYVKYKVGFDKSGKIKAVAAQMYSDGGHSVDYSPMVLEHTMLMFESTYKIPNLKLNGQVCKTNTATGTAMRGFGNIQAALMMEELIFRISVALQVPQAQVRHANHLKEGDVLSYGMSLKNCTIGECWEKCAMDSRYNERVVAVQQFNKQNRWKKRGMTMTSCRFGIGFPKIFMMQGAALVHVYLDGSILITTGGVEMGQGLNTKLIQVASRALGAPMEKIFINETSTQTVPNAMGTGGSTGADICGPAVIDACIKLNERLAPFKDKIPDGNWERWIKKLWSSYKRIESSKTSKYHMKTCIMLSVLPSLLSTVSSWEKIDI
;
A
#
# COMPACT_ATOMS: atom_id res chain seq x y z
N MET A 1 -6.20 23.23 -11.23
CA MET A 1 -4.80 23.43 -10.78
C MET A 1 -4.67 24.51 -9.70
N LEU A 2 -5.35 25.66 -9.81
CA LEU A 2 -5.25 26.73 -8.82
C LEU A 2 -5.87 26.40 -7.45
N ILE A 3 -7.04 25.75 -7.43
CA ILE A 3 -7.86 25.59 -6.23
C ILE A 3 -7.48 24.34 -5.41
N THR A 4 -7.30 23.20 -6.06
CA THR A 4 -7.30 21.85 -5.43
C THR A 4 -5.98 21.44 -4.78
N GLY A 5 -5.01 22.35 -4.68
CA GLY A 5 -3.70 22.03 -4.11
C GLY A 5 -2.84 21.09 -4.96
N LYS A 6 -1.70 20.68 -4.39
CA LYS A 6 -0.70 19.80 -5.00
C LYS A 6 0.12 19.07 -3.94
N ARG A 7 1.13 18.30 -4.37
CA ARG A 7 2.16 17.73 -3.48
C ARG A 7 2.89 18.85 -2.73
N HIS A 8 3.08 18.65 -1.42
CA HIS A 8 3.87 19.54 -0.57
C HIS A 8 5.29 19.75 -1.08
N ALA A 9 5.69 21.01 -1.18
CA ALA A 9 7.09 21.39 -1.41
C ALA A 9 7.88 21.25 -0.11
N TYR A 10 9.15 20.88 -0.20
CA TYR A 10 10.01 20.69 0.96
C TYR A 10 11.27 21.55 0.86
N TYR A 11 11.69 22.05 2.01
CA TYR A 11 13.02 22.59 2.24
C TYR A 11 13.65 21.82 3.40
N VAL A 12 14.90 21.37 3.23
CA VAL A 12 15.57 20.52 4.22
C VAL A 12 16.97 21.02 4.49
N LYS A 13 17.29 21.17 5.77
CA LYS A 13 18.67 21.34 6.26
C LYS A 13 19.13 20.02 6.83
N TYR A 14 20.30 19.55 6.44
CA TYR A 14 20.82 18.27 6.92
C TYR A 14 22.29 18.35 7.28
N LYS A 15 22.72 17.40 8.12
CA LYS A 15 24.11 17.08 8.41
C LYS A 15 24.25 15.56 8.39
N VAL A 16 25.25 15.06 7.68
CA VAL A 16 25.55 13.62 7.58
C VAL A 16 26.98 13.36 8.02
N GLY A 17 27.16 12.35 8.85
CA GLY A 17 28.46 11.80 9.25
C GLY A 17 28.64 10.41 8.66
N PHE A 18 29.78 10.19 8.01
CA PHE A 18 30.11 8.94 7.32
C PHE A 18 31.61 8.64 7.45
N ASP A 19 31.99 7.37 7.28
CA ASP A 19 33.40 6.95 7.29
C ASP A 19 33.99 6.86 5.86
N LYS A 20 35.30 6.59 5.77
CA LYS A 20 36.03 6.48 4.49
C LYS A 20 35.49 5.37 3.57
N SER A 21 34.75 4.39 4.10
CA SER A 21 34.14 3.33 3.30
C SER A 21 32.79 3.75 2.68
N GLY A 22 32.30 4.95 3.00
CA GLY A 22 30.98 5.43 2.59
C GLY A 22 29.84 4.98 3.50
N LYS A 23 30.13 4.30 4.63
CA LYS A 23 29.10 3.92 5.60
C LYS A 23 28.65 5.12 6.41
N ILE A 24 27.33 5.33 6.42
CA ILE A 24 26.66 6.37 7.20
C ILE A 24 26.72 5.97 8.68
N LYS A 25 27.11 6.92 9.52
CA LYS A 25 27.13 6.77 10.97
C LYS A 25 26.03 7.57 11.64
N ALA A 26 25.76 8.78 11.14
CA ALA A 26 24.75 9.65 11.71
C ALA A 26 24.13 10.56 10.66
N VAL A 27 22.83 10.84 10.80
CA VAL A 27 22.14 11.90 10.06
C VAL A 27 21.30 12.73 11.02
N ALA A 28 21.41 14.05 10.90
CA ALA A 28 20.49 15.00 11.52
C ALA A 28 19.82 15.83 10.43
N ALA A 29 18.49 15.91 10.41
CA ALA A 29 17.75 16.67 9.42
C ALA A 29 16.62 17.51 10.06
N GLN A 30 16.48 18.74 9.57
CA GLN A 30 15.36 19.64 9.85
C GLN A 30 14.59 19.85 8.55
N MET A 31 13.33 19.42 8.54
CA MET A 31 12.46 19.38 7.37
C MET A 31 11.35 20.42 7.52
N TYR A 32 11.11 21.20 6.47
CA TYR A 32 10.04 22.17 6.39
C TYR A 32 9.17 21.81 5.18
N SER A 33 7.88 21.57 5.42
CA SER A 33 6.90 21.23 4.39
C SER A 33 5.93 22.40 4.22
N ASP A 34 5.73 22.89 2.99
CA ASP A 34 4.72 23.92 2.71
C ASP A 34 3.31 23.30 2.73
N GLY A 35 2.55 23.61 3.79
CA GLY A 35 1.19 23.11 3.99
C GLY A 35 0.11 23.94 3.31
N GLY A 36 0.39 25.19 2.92
CA GLY A 36 -0.63 26.12 2.44
C GLY A 36 -1.50 26.72 3.54
N HIS A 37 -2.70 27.18 3.17
CA HIS A 37 -3.53 28.03 4.03
C HIS A 37 -4.35 27.27 5.10
N SER A 38 -4.53 25.95 4.95
CA SER A 38 -5.21 25.07 5.90
C SER A 38 -4.40 23.80 6.20
N VAL A 39 -4.88 22.96 7.12
CA VAL A 39 -4.11 21.80 7.62
C VAL A 39 -4.13 20.62 6.64
N ASP A 40 -5.33 20.17 6.24
CA ASP A 40 -5.55 18.97 5.42
C ASP A 40 -4.71 17.77 5.91
N TYR A 41 -4.11 16.98 5.00
CA TYR A 41 -3.23 15.86 5.33
C TYR A 41 -1.79 16.29 5.66
N SER A 42 -1.48 17.58 5.75
CA SER A 42 -0.09 18.07 5.85
C SER A 42 0.71 17.46 7.01
N PRO A 43 0.17 17.36 8.25
CA PRO A 43 0.89 16.71 9.34
C PRO A 43 1.17 15.23 9.08
N MET A 44 0.20 14.50 8.52
CA MET A 44 0.35 13.08 8.20
C MET A 44 1.35 12.84 7.07
N VAL A 45 1.39 13.72 6.07
CA VAL A 45 2.40 13.65 4.99
C VAL A 45 3.80 13.84 5.57
N LEU A 46 3.98 14.80 6.47
CA LEU A 46 5.27 15.05 7.12
C LEU A 46 5.69 13.88 8.03
N GLU A 47 4.78 13.33 8.82
CA GLU A 47 5.01 12.15 9.65
C GLU A 47 5.46 10.97 8.78
N HIS A 48 4.76 10.69 7.68
CA HIS A 48 5.14 9.62 6.76
C HIS A 48 6.50 9.89 6.09
N THR A 49 6.79 11.14 5.70
CA THR A 49 8.12 11.53 5.22
C THR A 49 9.22 11.20 6.23
N MET A 50 9.00 11.48 7.52
CA MET A 50 9.98 11.20 8.57
C MET A 50 10.18 9.69 8.79
N LEU A 51 9.09 8.91 8.82
CA LEU A 51 9.14 7.44 8.93
C LEU A 51 9.82 6.78 7.72
N MET A 52 9.75 7.43 6.56
CA MET A 52 10.35 6.93 5.32
C MET A 52 11.73 7.51 5.02
N PHE A 53 12.28 8.38 5.88
CA PHE A 53 13.53 9.10 5.63
C PHE A 53 14.72 8.17 5.33
N GLU A 54 14.83 7.06 6.06
CA GLU A 54 15.89 6.06 5.87
C GLU A 54 15.87 5.43 4.47
N SER A 55 14.74 5.49 3.75
CA SER A 55 14.51 4.81 2.48
C SER A 55 14.92 3.33 2.58
N THR A 56 16.02 2.93 1.95
CA THR A 56 16.59 1.58 1.96
C THR A 56 17.89 1.46 2.74
N TYR A 57 18.28 2.50 3.48
CA TYR A 57 19.61 2.62 4.07
C TYR A 57 19.59 2.55 5.59
N LYS A 58 20.53 1.82 6.17
CA LYS A 58 20.73 1.72 7.62
C LYS A 58 21.42 2.98 8.14
N ILE A 59 20.77 3.70 9.05
CA ILE A 59 21.32 4.90 9.69
C ILE A 59 21.35 4.68 11.21
N PRO A 60 22.51 4.31 11.79
CA PRO A 60 22.57 3.93 13.20
C PRO A 60 22.18 5.06 14.18
N ASN A 61 22.45 6.32 13.82
CA ASN A 61 22.13 7.48 14.64
C ASN A 61 21.33 8.49 13.81
N LEU A 62 20.01 8.55 14.02
CA LEU A 62 19.12 9.40 13.23
C LEU A 62 18.38 10.38 14.12
N LYS A 63 18.45 11.68 13.78
CA LYS A 63 17.66 12.74 14.40
C LYS A 63 16.88 13.49 13.33
N LEU A 64 15.55 13.43 13.40
CA LEU A 64 14.67 14.12 12.46
C LEU A 64 13.74 15.07 13.20
N ASN A 65 13.67 16.30 12.69
CA ASN A 65 12.69 17.28 13.12
C ASN A 65 11.91 17.72 11.88
N GLY A 66 10.59 17.77 11.98
CA GLY A 66 9.71 18.22 10.92
C GLY A 66 8.85 19.40 11.36
N GLN A 67 8.58 20.33 10.44
CA GLN A 67 7.60 21.39 10.63
C GLN A 67 6.74 21.58 9.37
N VAL A 68 5.42 21.60 9.56
CA VAL A 68 4.49 22.07 8.52
C VAL A 68 4.39 23.59 8.60
N CYS A 69 4.72 24.26 7.51
CA CYS A 69 4.65 25.71 7.39
C CYS A 69 3.28 26.11 6.85
N LYS A 70 2.54 26.94 7.61
CA LYS A 70 1.34 27.60 7.12
C LYS A 70 1.73 28.75 6.20
N THR A 71 1.17 28.79 4.99
CA THR A 71 1.43 29.84 3.99
C THR A 71 0.13 30.33 3.36
N ASN A 72 0.16 31.43 2.62
CA ASN A 72 -1.01 31.97 1.90
C ASN A 72 -1.16 31.35 0.49
N THR A 73 -0.89 30.06 0.35
CA THR A 73 -1.03 29.30 -0.91
C THR A 73 -2.11 28.23 -0.79
N ALA A 74 -2.58 27.70 -1.92
CA ALA A 74 -3.54 26.59 -1.93
C ALA A 74 -2.98 25.39 -1.13
N THR A 75 -3.79 24.85 -0.22
CA THR A 75 -3.39 23.78 0.71
C THR A 75 -2.86 22.55 -0.02
N GLY A 76 -1.68 22.07 0.39
CA GLY A 76 -1.12 20.82 -0.11
C GLY A 76 -1.93 19.63 0.42
N THR A 77 -2.10 18.59 -0.40
CA THR A 77 -2.87 17.40 -0.03
C THR A 77 -2.17 16.11 -0.45
N ALA A 78 -2.82 14.96 -0.25
CA ALA A 78 -2.31 13.65 -0.65
C ALA A 78 -1.98 13.61 -2.15
N MET A 79 -0.74 13.22 -2.47
CA MET A 79 -0.34 12.83 -3.82
C MET A 79 0.42 11.51 -3.75
N ARG A 80 0.29 10.65 -4.78
CA ARG A 80 0.87 9.30 -4.83
C ARG A 80 2.29 9.24 -4.24
N GLY A 81 2.47 8.42 -3.22
CA GLY A 81 3.71 8.31 -2.44
C GLY A 81 3.68 9.04 -1.10
N PHE A 82 2.78 9.99 -0.89
CA PHE A 82 2.41 10.56 0.41
C PHE A 82 3.60 10.98 1.30
N GLY A 83 4.56 11.72 0.75
CA GLY A 83 5.76 12.15 1.48
C GLY A 83 6.99 11.24 1.30
N ASN A 84 6.82 9.98 0.90
CA ASN A 84 7.94 9.06 0.66
C ASN A 84 8.86 9.51 -0.48
N ILE A 85 8.30 10.10 -1.55
CA ILE A 85 9.11 10.59 -2.68
C ILE A 85 10.03 11.73 -2.22
N GLN A 86 9.50 12.62 -1.38
CA GLN A 86 10.28 13.69 -0.78
C GLN A 86 11.39 13.11 0.11
N ALA A 87 11.07 12.14 0.97
CA ALA A 87 12.03 11.43 1.83
C ALA A 87 13.15 10.75 1.02
N ALA A 88 12.78 9.92 0.03
CA ALA A 88 13.71 9.19 -0.82
C ALA A 88 14.63 10.14 -1.59
N LEU A 89 14.10 11.24 -2.12
CA LEU A 89 14.91 12.24 -2.83
C LEU A 89 15.96 12.88 -1.91
N MET A 90 15.59 13.22 -0.67
CA MET A 90 16.53 13.77 0.30
C MET A 90 17.64 12.77 0.65
N MET A 91 17.26 11.51 0.85
CA MET A 91 18.21 10.46 1.17
C MET A 91 19.16 10.17 -0.01
N GLU A 92 18.66 10.17 -1.24
CA GLU A 92 19.49 10.03 -2.45
C GLU A 92 20.43 11.22 -2.66
N GLU A 93 20.03 12.44 -2.27
CA GLU A 93 20.93 13.60 -2.24
C GLU A 93 22.06 13.39 -1.22
N LEU A 94 21.78 12.83 -0.04
CA LEU A 94 22.83 12.48 0.93
C LEU A 94 23.81 11.45 0.34
N ILE A 95 23.30 10.40 -0.29
CA ILE A 95 24.13 9.39 -0.96
C ILE A 95 25.01 10.03 -2.03
N PHE A 96 24.45 10.92 -2.85
CA PHE A 96 25.22 11.66 -3.86
C PHE A 96 26.33 12.49 -3.24
N ARG A 97 26.04 13.26 -2.18
CA ARG A 97 27.04 14.10 -1.50
C ARG A 97 28.17 13.28 -0.89
N ILE A 98 27.86 12.13 -0.28
CA ILE A 98 28.87 11.20 0.25
C ILE A 98 29.76 10.67 -0.88
N SER A 99 29.14 10.24 -1.98
CA SER A 99 29.83 9.75 -3.18
C SER A 99 30.79 10.79 -3.75
N VAL A 100 30.37 12.05 -3.85
CA VAL A 100 31.23 13.15 -4.32
C VAL A 100 32.37 13.42 -3.35
N ALA A 101 32.09 13.47 -2.05
CA ALA A 101 33.12 13.75 -1.03
C ALA A 101 34.21 12.66 -0.97
N LEU A 102 33.85 11.41 -1.21
CA LEU A 102 34.78 10.27 -1.23
C LEU A 102 35.32 9.95 -2.63
N GLN A 103 34.79 10.57 -3.68
CA GLN A 103 35.10 10.27 -5.09
C GLN A 103 34.89 8.79 -5.46
N VAL A 104 33.88 8.15 -4.88
CA VAL A 104 33.50 6.76 -5.16
C VAL A 104 32.16 6.70 -5.89
N PRO A 105 31.85 5.62 -6.64
CA PRO A 105 30.55 5.46 -7.28
C PRO A 105 29.38 5.47 -6.28
N GLN A 106 28.27 6.12 -6.62
CA GLN A 106 27.06 6.14 -5.76
C GLN A 106 26.57 4.73 -5.43
N ALA A 107 26.63 3.80 -6.39
CA ALA A 107 26.23 2.40 -6.20
C ALA A 107 27.00 1.71 -5.05
N GLN A 108 28.28 2.05 -4.86
CA GLN A 108 29.08 1.54 -3.75
C GLN A 108 28.57 2.08 -2.41
N VAL A 109 28.28 3.38 -2.34
CA VAL A 109 27.71 4.01 -1.13
C VAL A 109 26.35 3.41 -0.79
N ARG A 110 25.47 3.22 -1.80
CA ARG A 110 24.16 2.58 -1.60
C ARG A 110 24.31 1.17 -1.04
N HIS A 111 25.08 0.33 -1.71
CA HIS A 111 25.29 -1.07 -1.33
C HIS A 111 25.91 -1.20 0.07
N ALA A 112 26.85 -0.33 0.44
CA ALA A 112 27.47 -0.32 1.77
C ALA A 112 26.49 -0.02 2.91
N ASN A 113 25.36 0.63 2.59
CA ASN A 113 24.38 1.08 3.57
C ASN A 113 23.02 0.37 3.46
N HIS A 114 22.79 -0.54 2.52
CA HIS A 114 21.49 -1.21 2.41
C HIS A 114 21.07 -1.90 3.71
N LEU A 115 19.80 -1.71 4.06
CA LEU A 115 19.11 -2.45 5.10
C LEU A 115 19.08 -3.95 4.75
N LYS A 116 19.12 -4.77 5.79
CA LYS A 116 19.13 -6.23 5.72
C LYS A 116 18.00 -6.83 6.55
N GLU A 117 17.78 -8.13 6.38
CA GLU A 117 16.88 -8.88 7.24
C GLU A 117 17.23 -8.68 8.72
N GLY A 118 16.21 -8.46 9.55
CA GLY A 118 16.37 -8.26 11.00
C GLY A 118 16.83 -6.86 11.41
N ASP A 119 17.26 -5.99 10.48
CA ASP A 119 17.58 -4.60 10.83
C ASP A 119 16.34 -3.89 11.42
N VAL A 120 16.59 -3.05 12.42
CA VAL A 120 15.55 -2.28 13.11
C VAL A 120 15.57 -0.85 12.58
N LEU A 121 14.41 -0.39 12.11
CA LEU A 121 14.19 0.96 11.60
C LEU A 121 14.15 1.98 12.75
N SER A 122 14.26 3.27 12.42
CA SER A 122 14.33 4.35 13.41
C SER A 122 13.11 4.44 14.36
N TYR A 123 12.00 3.82 13.99
CA TYR A 123 10.75 3.75 14.76
C TYR A 123 10.52 2.37 15.41
N GLY A 124 11.57 1.56 15.57
CA GLY A 124 11.54 0.31 16.34
C GLY A 124 11.02 -0.92 15.59
N MET A 125 10.57 -0.79 14.35
CA MET A 125 10.11 -1.91 13.54
C MET A 125 11.30 -2.71 13.01
N SER A 126 11.35 -4.01 13.33
CA SER A 126 12.30 -4.95 12.71
C SER A 126 11.82 -5.35 11.32
N LEU A 127 12.73 -5.35 10.34
CA LEU A 127 12.47 -5.80 8.98
C LEU A 127 12.35 -7.32 8.92
N LYS A 128 11.24 -7.78 8.37
CA LYS A 128 10.96 -9.18 8.04
C LYS A 128 10.82 -9.32 6.53
N ASN A 129 11.36 -10.40 5.96
CA ASN A 129 11.33 -10.67 4.52
C ASN A 129 11.92 -9.51 3.68
N CYS A 130 13.10 -9.03 4.06
CA CYS A 130 13.80 -7.92 3.42
C CYS A 130 14.43 -8.35 2.08
N THR A 131 13.76 -8.01 0.98
CA THR A 131 14.19 -8.34 -0.39
C THR A 131 14.98 -7.23 -1.09
N ILE A 132 15.46 -6.21 -0.35
CA ILE A 132 16.19 -5.06 -0.92
C ILE A 132 17.44 -5.53 -1.69
N GLY A 133 18.23 -6.43 -1.09
CA GLY A 133 19.42 -6.99 -1.71
C GLY A 133 19.11 -7.79 -2.98
N GLU A 134 18.10 -8.65 -2.93
CA GLU A 134 17.67 -9.46 -4.07
C GLU A 134 17.20 -8.61 -5.25
N CYS A 135 16.34 -7.62 -4.98
CA CYS A 135 15.87 -6.67 -5.99
C CYS A 135 17.02 -5.85 -6.60
N TRP A 136 17.99 -5.44 -5.78
CA TRP A 136 19.17 -4.71 -6.23
C TRP A 136 20.03 -5.54 -7.18
N GLU A 137 20.38 -6.76 -6.79
CA GLU A 137 21.20 -7.66 -7.61
C GLU A 137 20.49 -8.06 -8.90
N LYS A 138 19.19 -8.38 -8.82
CA LYS A 138 18.40 -8.71 -10.01
C LYS A 138 18.31 -7.52 -10.96
N CYS A 139 18.10 -6.31 -10.45
CA CYS A 139 18.07 -5.11 -11.29
C CYS A 139 19.43 -4.84 -11.95
N ALA A 140 20.53 -5.03 -11.21
CA ALA A 140 21.89 -4.88 -11.75
C ALA A 140 22.16 -5.85 -12.90
N MET A 141 21.76 -7.12 -12.72
CA MET A 141 21.90 -8.20 -13.70
C MET A 141 21.02 -7.95 -14.95
N ASP A 142 19.72 -7.82 -14.77
CA ASP A 142 18.75 -7.69 -15.88
C ASP A 142 19.02 -6.43 -16.72
N SER A 143 19.50 -5.36 -16.09
CA SER A 143 19.82 -4.11 -16.77
C SER A 143 21.22 -4.06 -17.39
N ARG A 144 22.07 -5.08 -17.17
CA ARG A 144 23.51 -5.09 -17.49
C ARG A 144 24.23 -3.85 -16.97
N TYR A 145 23.99 -3.51 -15.70
CA TYR A 145 24.37 -2.22 -15.12
C TYR A 145 25.88 -1.95 -15.25
N ASN A 146 26.72 -2.90 -14.83
CA ASN A 146 28.18 -2.74 -14.83
C ASN A 146 28.75 -2.51 -16.24
N GLU A 147 28.30 -3.29 -17.22
CA GLU A 147 28.71 -3.13 -18.63
C GLU A 147 28.32 -1.75 -19.18
N ARG A 148 27.08 -1.31 -18.90
CA ARG A 148 26.57 -0.03 -19.40
C ARG A 148 27.22 1.17 -18.73
N VAL A 149 27.64 1.07 -17.48
CA VAL A 149 28.43 2.12 -16.81
C VAL A 149 29.75 2.34 -17.54
N VAL A 150 30.46 1.29 -17.94
CA VAL A 150 31.70 1.39 -18.73
C VAL A 150 31.42 2.05 -20.08
N ALA A 151 30.35 1.63 -20.77
CA ALA A 151 29.95 2.23 -22.05
C ALA A 151 29.60 3.73 -21.92
N VAL A 152 28.94 4.14 -20.84
CA VAL A 152 28.63 5.54 -20.54
C VAL A 152 29.91 6.36 -20.32
N GLN A 153 30.87 5.82 -19.57
CA GLN A 153 32.17 6.48 -19.36
C GLN A 153 32.92 6.66 -20.69
N GLN A 154 32.93 5.64 -21.54
CA GLN A 154 33.57 5.71 -22.85
C GLN A 154 32.91 6.77 -23.76
N PHE A 155 31.57 6.77 -23.81
CA PHE A 155 30.81 7.79 -24.54
C PHE A 155 31.16 9.20 -24.05
N ASN A 156 31.24 9.40 -22.74
CA ASN A 156 31.54 10.71 -22.14
C ASN A 156 32.98 11.18 -22.42
N LYS A 157 33.95 10.27 -22.58
CA LYS A 157 35.32 10.63 -23.00
C LYS A 157 35.36 11.10 -24.45
N GLN A 158 34.56 10.48 -25.32
CA GLN A 158 34.54 10.75 -26.76
C GLN A 158 33.66 11.95 -27.15
N ASN A 159 32.76 12.39 -26.28
CA ASN A 159 31.79 13.45 -26.59
C ASN A 159 31.96 14.66 -25.67
N ARG A 160 32.32 15.83 -26.23
CA ARG A 160 32.47 17.07 -25.45
C ARG A 160 31.13 17.68 -25.03
N TRP A 161 30.19 17.78 -25.97
CA TRP A 161 28.92 18.55 -25.82
C TRP A 161 27.70 17.69 -25.52
N LYS A 162 27.85 16.37 -25.49
CA LYS A 162 26.79 15.44 -25.10
C LYS A 162 27.36 14.49 -24.07
N LYS A 163 26.66 14.33 -22.96
CA LYS A 163 27.02 13.39 -21.90
C LYS A 163 25.86 12.45 -21.63
N ARG A 164 26.18 11.25 -21.17
CA ARG A 164 25.23 10.27 -20.64
C ARG A 164 25.46 10.11 -19.14
N GLY A 165 24.37 9.88 -18.42
CA GLY A 165 24.37 9.52 -17.01
C GLY A 165 23.64 8.20 -16.83
N MET A 166 24.06 7.43 -15.82
CA MET A 166 23.40 6.21 -15.43
C MET A 166 23.47 6.07 -13.92
N THR A 167 22.35 5.70 -13.32
CA THR A 167 22.25 5.45 -11.89
C THR A 167 21.22 4.34 -11.65
N MET A 168 21.36 3.66 -10.52
CA MET A 168 20.41 2.69 -10.01
C MET A 168 20.13 3.04 -8.55
N THR A 169 18.85 3.01 -8.18
CA THR A 169 18.36 3.37 -6.85
C THR A 169 17.49 2.25 -6.31
N SER A 170 17.53 2.00 -5.01
CA SER A 170 16.63 1.06 -4.33
C SER A 170 15.43 1.81 -3.74
N CYS A 171 14.33 1.10 -3.49
CA CYS A 171 13.10 1.68 -2.95
C CYS A 171 12.52 0.75 -1.88
N ARG A 172 12.12 1.33 -0.75
CA ARG A 172 11.26 0.71 0.27
C ARG A 172 10.06 1.63 0.46
N PHE A 173 8.87 1.03 0.62
CA PHE A 173 7.64 1.77 0.86
C PHE A 173 6.87 1.12 2.02
N GLY A 174 6.54 1.89 3.06
CA GLY A 174 5.65 1.42 4.12
C GLY A 174 4.20 1.44 3.63
N ILE A 175 3.54 0.28 3.61
CA ILE A 175 2.15 0.14 3.18
C ILE A 175 1.23 0.32 4.38
N GLY A 176 0.17 1.13 4.23
CA GLY A 176 -0.80 1.34 5.31
C GLY A 176 -1.14 2.79 5.57
N PHE A 177 -2.20 2.98 6.36
CA PHE A 177 -2.46 4.22 7.07
C PHE A 177 -1.82 4.18 8.46
N PRO A 178 -1.39 5.33 9.02
CA PRO A 178 -0.68 5.38 10.29
C PRO A 178 -1.58 5.07 11.51
N LYS A 179 -2.90 5.09 11.37
CA LYS A 179 -3.85 4.82 12.46
C LYS A 179 -4.62 3.53 12.17
N ILE A 180 -4.70 2.64 13.16
CA ILE A 180 -5.32 1.31 13.02
C ILE A 180 -6.78 1.40 12.59
N PHE A 181 -7.56 2.35 13.12
CA PHE A 181 -8.96 2.50 12.73
C PHE A 181 -9.13 2.86 11.25
N MET A 182 -8.11 3.39 10.57
CA MET A 182 -8.16 3.66 9.13
C MET A 182 -7.90 2.41 8.27
N MET A 183 -7.44 1.33 8.88
CA MET A 183 -7.22 0.02 8.25
C MET A 183 -8.48 -0.85 8.37
N GLN A 184 -9.64 -0.28 8.01
CA GLN A 184 -10.93 -0.97 8.02
C GLN A 184 -11.58 -0.95 6.64
N GLY A 185 -12.34 -2.00 6.32
CA GLY A 185 -13.11 -2.06 5.09
C GLY A 185 -14.22 -3.09 5.16
N ALA A 186 -15.34 -2.75 4.55
CA ALA A 186 -16.54 -3.55 4.50
C ALA A 186 -16.95 -3.86 3.06
N ALA A 187 -17.68 -4.96 2.89
CA ALA A 187 -18.24 -5.39 1.62
C ALA A 187 -19.69 -5.86 1.82
N LEU A 188 -20.52 -5.62 0.81
CA LEU A 188 -21.87 -6.13 0.71
C LEU A 188 -21.96 -6.98 -0.56
N VAL A 189 -22.42 -8.22 -0.39
CA VAL A 189 -22.53 -9.20 -1.48
C VAL A 189 -23.96 -9.72 -1.55
N HIS A 190 -24.55 -9.62 -2.74
CA HIS A 190 -25.85 -10.19 -3.08
C HIS A 190 -25.69 -11.32 -4.08
N VAL A 191 -26.49 -12.38 -3.90
CA VAL A 191 -26.64 -13.45 -4.90
C VAL A 191 -28.10 -13.51 -5.30
N TYR A 192 -28.39 -13.22 -6.57
CA TYR A 192 -29.74 -13.22 -7.11
C TYR A 192 -30.19 -14.63 -7.49
N LEU A 193 -31.48 -14.78 -7.78
CA LEU A 193 -32.14 -16.06 -8.10
C LEU A 193 -31.55 -16.77 -9.33
N ASP A 194 -31.05 -16.00 -10.30
CA ASP A 194 -30.40 -16.49 -11.51
C ASP A 194 -28.92 -16.87 -11.32
N GLY A 195 -28.41 -16.68 -10.10
CA GLY A 195 -27.01 -16.91 -9.74
C GLY A 195 -26.08 -15.74 -10.08
N SER A 196 -26.57 -14.61 -10.57
CA SER A 196 -25.75 -13.41 -10.68
C SER A 196 -25.39 -12.87 -9.29
N ILE A 197 -24.19 -12.30 -9.18
CA ILE A 197 -23.60 -11.85 -7.92
C ILE A 197 -23.29 -10.36 -8.06
N LEU A 198 -23.84 -9.54 -7.16
CA LEU A 198 -23.53 -8.11 -7.08
C LEU A 198 -22.69 -7.86 -5.84
N ILE A 199 -21.55 -7.20 -6.04
CA ILE A 199 -20.62 -6.82 -4.97
C ILE A 199 -20.53 -5.30 -4.91
N THR A 200 -20.50 -4.76 -3.70
CA THR A 200 -20.15 -3.36 -3.44
C THR A 200 -19.23 -3.30 -2.22
N THR A 201 -18.24 -2.42 -2.27
CA THR A 201 -17.26 -2.20 -1.19
C THR A 201 -17.09 -0.71 -0.97
N GLY A 202 -16.38 -0.32 0.09
CA GLY A 202 -16.00 1.08 0.31
C GLY A 202 -14.89 1.58 -0.62
N GLY A 203 -14.26 0.69 -1.39
CA GLY A 203 -13.17 1.04 -2.30
C GLY A 203 -13.67 1.70 -3.58
N VAL A 204 -12.91 2.67 -4.10
CA VAL A 204 -13.21 3.43 -5.31
C VAL A 204 -12.27 3.02 -6.45
N GLU A 205 -12.83 2.70 -7.61
CA GLU A 205 -12.07 2.52 -8.84
C GLU A 205 -11.62 3.87 -9.39
N MET A 206 -10.32 4.01 -9.63
CA MET A 206 -9.69 5.22 -10.16
C MET A 206 -8.58 4.87 -11.19
N GLY A 207 -8.70 3.71 -11.83
CA GLY A 207 -7.79 3.20 -12.87
C GLY A 207 -6.74 2.21 -12.37
N GLN A 208 -6.74 1.89 -11.08
CA GLN A 208 -5.84 0.90 -10.46
C GLN A 208 -6.32 -0.55 -10.61
N GLY A 209 -7.52 -0.76 -11.16
CA GLY A 209 -8.11 -2.08 -11.37
C GLY A 209 -8.54 -2.74 -10.05
N LEU A 210 -9.03 -1.94 -9.10
CA LEU A 210 -9.54 -2.44 -7.83
C LEU A 210 -10.75 -3.36 -8.07
N ASN A 211 -11.73 -2.93 -8.87
CA ASN A 211 -12.93 -3.71 -9.11
C ASN A 211 -12.60 -5.05 -9.79
N THR A 212 -11.66 -5.04 -10.73
CA THR A 212 -11.15 -6.26 -11.38
C THR A 212 -10.56 -7.25 -10.37
N LYS A 213 -9.72 -6.77 -9.45
CA LYS A 213 -9.13 -7.62 -8.39
C LYS A 213 -10.21 -8.19 -7.48
N LEU A 214 -11.19 -7.40 -7.10
CA LEU A 214 -12.28 -7.84 -6.20
C LEU A 214 -13.17 -8.91 -6.86
N ILE A 215 -13.44 -8.80 -8.16
CA ILE A 215 -14.13 -9.85 -8.93
C ILE A 215 -13.33 -11.16 -8.91
N GLN A 216 -12.00 -11.09 -9.13
CA GLN A 216 -11.13 -12.28 -9.08
C GLN A 216 -11.12 -12.92 -7.68
N VAL A 217 -11.04 -12.09 -6.63
CA VAL A 217 -11.10 -12.53 -5.24
C VAL A 217 -12.43 -13.23 -4.94
N ALA A 218 -13.56 -12.61 -5.30
CA ALA A 218 -14.88 -13.18 -5.08
C ALA A 218 -15.11 -14.48 -5.87
N SER A 219 -14.66 -14.53 -7.13
CA SER A 219 -14.75 -15.72 -7.97
C SER A 219 -14.04 -16.90 -7.32
N ARG A 220 -12.79 -16.70 -6.88
CA ARG A 220 -12.03 -17.72 -6.15
C ARG A 220 -12.69 -18.10 -4.83
N ALA A 221 -13.15 -17.11 -4.06
CA ALA A 221 -13.74 -17.36 -2.75
C ALA A 221 -15.06 -18.14 -2.84
N LEU A 222 -15.95 -17.80 -3.77
CA LEU A 222 -17.25 -18.47 -3.95
C LEU A 222 -17.16 -19.78 -4.74
N GLY A 223 -16.11 -19.94 -5.56
CA GLY A 223 -16.04 -20.99 -6.58
C GLY A 223 -17.03 -20.75 -7.72
N ALA A 224 -17.29 -19.48 -8.04
CA ALA A 224 -18.22 -19.06 -9.11
C ALA A 224 -17.43 -18.43 -10.28
N PRO A 225 -17.89 -18.59 -11.54
CA PRO A 225 -17.26 -17.93 -12.69
C PRO A 225 -17.27 -16.41 -12.57
N MET A 226 -16.21 -15.74 -13.05
CA MET A 226 -16.08 -14.28 -12.96
C MET A 226 -17.21 -13.56 -13.72
N GLU A 227 -17.73 -14.17 -14.78
CA GLU A 227 -18.80 -13.65 -15.64
C GLU A 227 -20.13 -13.50 -14.89
N LYS A 228 -20.26 -14.14 -13.73
CA LYS A 228 -21.43 -14.02 -12.85
C LYS A 228 -21.31 -12.89 -11.84
N ILE A 229 -20.14 -12.27 -11.72
CA ILE A 229 -19.83 -11.32 -10.66
C ILE A 229 -19.72 -9.93 -11.24
N PHE A 230 -20.50 -9.01 -10.67
CA PHE A 230 -20.56 -7.63 -11.11
C PHE A 230 -20.34 -6.68 -9.93
N ILE A 231 -19.63 -5.57 -10.18
CA ILE A 231 -19.51 -4.44 -9.26
C ILE A 231 -20.03 -3.22 -10.02
N ASN A 232 -21.09 -2.60 -9.52
CA ASN A 232 -21.67 -1.41 -10.15
C ASN A 232 -20.95 -0.14 -9.72
N GLU A 233 -21.04 0.19 -8.43
CA GLU A 233 -20.56 1.45 -7.87
C GLU A 233 -20.18 1.33 -6.39
N THR A 234 -19.55 2.39 -5.90
CA THR A 234 -19.25 2.64 -4.48
C THR A 234 -20.28 3.63 -3.95
N SER A 235 -21.06 3.25 -2.94
CA SER A 235 -22.11 4.10 -2.38
C SER A 235 -22.13 4.05 -0.85
N THR A 236 -22.32 5.20 -0.20
CA THR A 236 -22.47 5.27 1.26
C THR A 236 -23.79 4.69 1.74
N GLN A 237 -24.76 4.46 0.85
CA GLN A 237 -26.00 3.75 1.17
C GLN A 237 -25.80 2.24 1.31
N THR A 238 -24.82 1.68 0.59
CA THR A 238 -24.52 0.24 0.61
C THR A 238 -23.42 -0.10 1.61
N VAL A 239 -22.35 0.70 1.64
CA VAL A 239 -21.21 0.52 2.55
C VAL A 239 -20.93 1.84 3.29
N PRO A 240 -21.43 1.99 4.53
CA PRO A 240 -21.20 3.20 5.32
C PRO A 240 -19.79 3.23 5.93
N ASN A 241 -19.36 4.40 6.37
CA ASN A 241 -18.10 4.62 7.12
C ASN A 241 -16.84 4.11 6.40
N ALA A 242 -16.85 4.06 5.07
CA ALA A 242 -15.69 3.68 4.28
C ALA A 242 -14.54 4.67 4.44
N MET A 243 -13.31 4.15 4.52
CA MET A 243 -12.10 4.96 4.46
C MET A 243 -11.77 5.37 3.03
N GLY A 244 -11.10 6.52 2.87
CA GLY A 244 -10.65 6.97 1.56
C GLY A 244 -9.76 5.94 0.86
N THR A 245 -10.00 5.70 -0.43
CA THR A 245 -9.16 4.77 -1.21
C THR A 245 -7.80 5.39 -1.46
N GLY A 246 -6.81 4.96 -0.66
CA GLY A 246 -5.45 5.50 -0.64
C GLY A 246 -4.48 4.53 0.00
N GLY A 247 -3.28 5.01 0.38
CA GLY A 247 -2.29 4.22 1.13
C GLY A 247 -1.73 2.99 0.42
N SER A 248 -2.08 2.77 -0.86
CA SER A 248 -1.85 1.52 -1.59
C SER A 248 -2.56 0.30 -0.95
N THR A 249 -3.59 0.52 -0.13
CA THR A 249 -4.26 -0.54 0.65
C THR A 249 -5.65 -0.89 0.13
N GLY A 250 -6.15 -0.24 -0.93
CA GLY A 250 -7.53 -0.44 -1.40
C GLY A 250 -7.90 -1.91 -1.62
N ALA A 251 -7.04 -2.68 -2.30
CA ALA A 251 -7.25 -4.11 -2.51
C ALA A 251 -7.04 -4.93 -1.22
N ASP A 252 -6.03 -4.58 -0.42
CA ASP A 252 -5.69 -5.28 0.83
C ASP A 252 -6.73 -5.07 1.93
N ILE A 253 -7.54 -4.01 1.84
CA ILE A 253 -8.65 -3.73 2.74
C ILE A 253 -9.96 -4.30 2.19
N CYS A 254 -10.29 -4.03 0.92
CA CYS A 254 -11.56 -4.47 0.34
C CYS A 254 -11.58 -5.96 0.01
N GLY A 255 -10.43 -6.55 -0.35
CA GLY A 255 -10.29 -7.96 -0.68
C GLY A 255 -10.68 -8.88 0.49
N PRO A 256 -10.06 -8.74 1.68
CA PRO A 256 -10.47 -9.51 2.86
C PRO A 256 -11.94 -9.31 3.25
N ALA A 257 -12.49 -8.10 3.10
CA ALA A 257 -13.91 -7.85 3.35
C ALA A 257 -14.81 -8.66 2.39
N VAL A 258 -14.45 -8.71 1.10
CA VAL A 258 -15.14 -9.54 0.11
C VAL A 258 -14.96 -11.02 0.43
N ILE A 259 -13.77 -11.47 0.82
CA ILE A 259 -13.51 -12.87 1.23
C ILE A 259 -14.40 -13.27 2.40
N ASP A 260 -14.46 -12.45 3.45
CA ASP A 260 -15.30 -12.71 4.63
C ASP A 260 -16.79 -12.85 4.25
N ALA A 261 -17.31 -11.94 3.42
CA ALA A 261 -18.67 -12.04 2.91
C ALA A 261 -18.90 -13.33 2.09
N CYS A 262 -17.94 -13.72 1.25
CA CYS A 262 -18.01 -14.93 0.43
C CYS A 262 -17.92 -16.22 1.26
N ILE A 263 -17.09 -16.27 2.30
CA ILE A 263 -16.99 -17.41 3.23
C ILE A 263 -18.34 -17.68 3.89
N LYS A 264 -18.97 -16.63 4.43
CA LYS A 264 -20.30 -16.72 5.06
C LYS A 264 -21.39 -17.16 4.09
N LEU A 265 -21.32 -16.74 2.82
CA LEU A 265 -22.22 -17.24 1.78
C LEU A 265 -21.97 -18.72 1.50
N ASN A 266 -20.71 -19.16 1.41
CA ASN A 266 -20.37 -20.55 1.20
C ASN A 266 -20.83 -21.45 2.36
N GLU A 267 -20.70 -21.02 3.61
CA GLU A 267 -21.22 -21.75 4.77
C GLU A 267 -22.74 -22.01 4.64
N ARG A 268 -23.50 -21.01 4.18
CA ARG A 268 -24.94 -21.15 3.92
C ARG A 268 -25.25 -22.05 2.72
N LEU A 269 -24.35 -22.11 1.74
CA LEU A 269 -24.47 -22.95 0.57
C LEU A 269 -24.01 -24.40 0.79
N ALA A 270 -23.17 -24.66 1.80
CA ALA A 270 -22.55 -25.96 2.05
C ALA A 270 -23.57 -27.12 2.10
N PRO A 271 -24.72 -27.02 2.83
CA PRO A 271 -25.70 -28.11 2.86
C PRO A 271 -26.34 -28.44 1.50
N PHE A 272 -26.32 -27.49 0.56
CA PHE A 272 -26.83 -27.68 -0.80
C PHE A 272 -25.77 -28.22 -1.74
N LYS A 273 -24.51 -27.83 -1.54
CA LYS A 273 -23.34 -28.40 -2.22
C LYS A 273 -23.20 -29.88 -1.86
N ASP A 274 -23.33 -30.24 -0.59
CA ASP A 274 -23.23 -31.63 -0.12
C ASP A 274 -24.34 -32.53 -0.67
N LYS A 275 -25.57 -32.01 -0.78
CA LYS A 275 -26.72 -32.74 -1.33
C LYS A 275 -26.69 -32.85 -2.86
N ILE A 276 -25.93 -32.00 -3.53
CA ILE A 276 -25.85 -31.93 -4.99
C ILE A 276 -24.38 -31.71 -5.37
N PRO A 277 -23.49 -32.70 -5.12
CA PRO A 277 -22.06 -32.54 -5.32
C PRO A 277 -21.70 -32.26 -6.79
N ASP A 278 -22.44 -32.86 -7.73
CA ASP A 278 -22.30 -32.63 -9.18
C ASP A 278 -23.10 -31.41 -9.66
N GLY A 279 -23.61 -30.58 -8.74
CA GLY A 279 -24.31 -29.35 -9.07
C GLY A 279 -23.37 -28.27 -9.59
N ASN A 280 -23.87 -27.38 -10.43
CA ASN A 280 -23.20 -26.13 -10.74
C ASN A 280 -23.73 -24.99 -9.85
N TRP A 281 -23.08 -23.83 -9.91
CA TRP A 281 -23.43 -22.64 -9.14
C TRP A 281 -24.94 -22.34 -9.18
N GLU A 282 -25.53 -22.25 -10.36
CA GLU A 282 -26.94 -21.93 -10.55
C GLU A 282 -27.87 -22.98 -9.94
N ARG A 283 -27.49 -24.26 -10.02
CA ARG A 283 -28.28 -25.36 -9.43
C ARG A 283 -28.29 -25.27 -7.90
N TRP A 284 -27.16 -24.93 -7.28
CA TRP A 284 -27.09 -24.70 -5.84
C TRP A 284 -27.91 -23.48 -5.41
N ILE A 285 -27.79 -22.36 -6.14
CA ILE A 285 -28.56 -21.14 -5.85
C ILE A 285 -30.07 -21.38 -6.01
N LYS A 286 -30.51 -22.01 -7.10
CA LYS A 286 -31.92 -22.37 -7.29
C LYS A 286 -32.43 -23.28 -6.17
N LYS A 287 -31.61 -24.25 -5.73
CA LYS A 287 -31.99 -25.16 -4.64
C LYS A 287 -32.13 -24.42 -3.31
N LEU A 288 -31.18 -23.55 -2.97
CA LEU A 288 -31.21 -22.67 -1.80
C LEU A 288 -32.53 -21.88 -1.77
N TRP A 289 -32.84 -21.14 -2.83
CA TRP A 289 -34.07 -20.34 -2.92
C TRP A 289 -35.35 -21.18 -2.89
N SER A 290 -35.35 -22.37 -3.50
CA SER A 290 -36.51 -23.27 -3.45
C SER A 290 -36.79 -23.80 -2.04
N SER A 291 -35.76 -23.96 -1.20
CA SER A 291 -35.93 -24.36 0.20
C SER A 291 -36.48 -23.22 1.06
N TYR A 292 -36.17 -21.97 0.70
CA TYR A 292 -36.69 -20.79 1.37
C TYR A 292 -38.21 -20.64 1.21
N LYS A 293 -38.74 -20.85 -0.01
CA LYS A 293 -40.20 -20.82 -0.26
C LYS A 293 -40.98 -21.83 0.59
N ARG A 294 -40.38 -22.94 1.01
CA ARG A 294 -41.03 -23.92 1.92
C ARG A 294 -41.05 -23.48 3.38
N ILE A 295 -40.10 -22.64 3.78
CA ILE A 295 -39.97 -22.20 5.18
C ILE A 295 -41.04 -21.16 5.53
N GLU A 296 -41.36 -20.22 4.64
CA GLU A 296 -42.43 -19.22 4.88
C GLU A 296 -43.84 -19.83 4.97
N SER A 297 -44.09 -20.98 4.33
CA SER A 297 -45.37 -21.71 4.45
C SER A 297 -45.52 -22.48 5.77
N SER A 298 -44.46 -22.58 6.59
CA SER A 298 -44.51 -23.18 7.93
C SER A 298 -44.31 -22.07 8.97
N LYS A 299 -45.24 -21.90 9.92
CA LYS A 299 -45.24 -20.80 10.92
C LYS A 299 -44.04 -20.80 11.91
N THR A 300 -42.97 -21.54 11.65
CA THR A 300 -41.86 -21.74 12.58
C THR A 300 -40.53 -21.97 11.87
N SER A 301 -39.92 -20.96 11.24
CA SER A 301 -38.45 -20.93 11.09
C SER A 301 -37.89 -19.53 10.80
N LYS A 302 -37.05 -19.03 11.72
CA LYS A 302 -36.30 -17.77 11.63
C LYS A 302 -35.03 -17.93 10.77
N TYR A 303 -35.18 -18.19 9.48
CA TYR A 303 -34.10 -17.95 8.53
C TYR A 303 -34.63 -16.99 7.50
N HIS A 304 -34.42 -15.70 7.73
CA HIS A 304 -34.43 -14.74 6.63
C HIS A 304 -33.04 -14.76 6.02
N MET A 305 -32.94 -14.96 4.71
CA MET A 305 -31.75 -14.53 3.98
C MET A 305 -31.85 -13.00 3.97
N LYS A 306 -31.56 -12.39 5.13
CA LYS A 306 -31.10 -11.02 5.15
C LYS A 306 -29.96 -11.05 4.14
N THR A 307 -30.15 -10.35 3.02
CA THR A 307 -29.14 -9.48 2.44
C THR A 307 -27.96 -9.43 3.38
N CYS A 308 -26.83 -10.06 3.02
CA CYS A 308 -25.71 -10.14 3.94
C CYS A 308 -25.08 -8.76 4.05
N ILE A 309 -25.76 -7.83 4.73
CA ILE A 309 -25.25 -6.56 5.20
C ILE A 309 -24.43 -6.95 6.42
N MET A 310 -23.14 -7.19 6.19
CA MET A 310 -22.19 -7.24 7.26
C MET A 310 -21.04 -6.31 6.96
N LEU A 311 -20.97 -5.25 7.76
CA LEU A 311 -19.74 -4.53 8.03
C LEU A 311 -18.77 -5.51 8.67
N SER A 312 -17.89 -6.13 7.87
CA SER A 312 -16.64 -6.63 8.43
C SER A 312 -15.80 -5.40 8.77
N VAL A 313 -15.44 -5.23 10.03
CA VAL A 313 -14.22 -4.50 10.39
C VAL A 313 -13.27 -5.59 10.81
N LEU A 314 -12.42 -6.08 9.90
CA LEU A 314 -11.44 -7.10 10.25
C LEU A 314 -10.09 -6.45 10.53
N PRO A 315 -9.58 -6.57 11.77
CA PRO A 315 -8.18 -6.38 12.10
C PRO A 315 -7.30 -7.59 11.72
N SER A 316 -7.81 -8.60 10.99
CA SER A 316 -7.20 -9.94 10.93
C SER A 316 -5.89 -10.07 10.14
N LEU A 317 -5.35 -9.00 9.57
CA LEU A 317 -3.94 -8.96 9.16
C LEU A 317 -2.96 -8.86 10.36
N LEU A 318 -3.48 -8.71 11.59
CA LEU A 318 -2.69 -8.65 12.82
C LEU A 318 -2.19 -10.00 13.34
N SER A 319 -2.64 -11.15 12.82
CA SER A 319 -2.08 -12.45 13.26
C SER A 319 -0.61 -12.63 12.86
N THR A 320 -0.09 -11.82 11.93
CA THR A 320 1.34 -11.74 11.57
C THR A 320 2.10 -10.61 12.27
N VAL A 321 1.44 -9.81 13.13
CA VAL A 321 2.04 -8.62 13.77
C VAL A 321 1.69 -8.56 15.27
N SER A 322 1.98 -9.64 16.00
CA SER A 322 1.69 -9.80 17.43
C SER A 322 2.61 -9.02 18.39
N SER A 323 3.06 -7.80 18.06
CA SER A 323 4.03 -7.09 18.91
C SER A 323 3.86 -5.56 19.03
N TRP A 324 2.65 -5.02 18.82
CA TRP A 324 2.38 -3.58 19.01
C TRP A 324 1.63 -3.24 20.31
N GLU A 325 1.60 -4.14 21.28
CA GLU A 325 1.10 -3.80 22.61
C GLU A 325 2.16 -2.96 23.37
N LYS A 326 1.73 -1.77 23.80
CA LYS A 326 2.43 -0.74 24.58
C LYS A 326 3.19 0.32 23.78
N ILE A 327 2.42 1.24 23.21
CA ILE A 327 2.79 2.67 23.24
C ILE A 327 1.59 3.40 23.84
N ASP A 328 1.65 3.62 25.15
CA ASP A 328 0.76 4.56 25.84
C ASP A 328 1.08 5.98 25.33
N ILE A 329 0.04 6.69 24.90
CA ILE A 329 0.07 8.16 24.70
C ILE A 329 -0.21 8.81 26.06
#